data_AF-A0AAV5SSB0-F1
#
_entry.id   AF-A0AAV5SSB0-F1
#
_cell.length_a   1.000
_cell.length_b   1.000
_cell.length_c   1.000
_cell.angle_alpha   90.00
_cell.angle_beta   90.00
_cell.angle_gamma   90.00
#
_symmetry.space_group_name_H-M   'P 1'
#
loop_
_entity.id
_entity.type
_entity.pdbx_description
1 polymer ?
#
loop_
_entity_poly.entity_id
_entity_poly.type
_entity_poly.pdbx_seq_one_letter_code
_entity_poly.pdbx_strand_id
1 'polypeptide(L)'
;SSFIIFTMHSGFGLLESGSVSAKDEVNIMVKNVVDVVFGGIAYWSLGYGLSYGDDWYPNSFIGLGKFFYDPARQNLPVNEEGWAYASFLFQMSLATTASTIVSGAVAERAKLKSYILLGCLVILVQALPAHWVWDSNGFFFQMGVVDFAGCSAVHMVGGIIGLVATIYLKPRRNRFNEDSVHQMSSPTNALLGTFLLWWGWFGINAGSVWGITDGRWRLGGRAAVATIMSSIGGGATAIVISFVKTKKLQVNLLINGILSSIVSITALCAVSRPWHALIIGSVSAAFSIGVLPILDRFKVDDPVGIVPIHLTSSIWGMFAVGIFAEEDRHLMATGGKYGLLYGGGFKLMGIQMLCTLTILVYSATAGLIILVLISKSPLGLRVTDYEEQIGADVIEHGLAGTNIARYLVEKPLSTKTFQTVTKAITKWKMLAKARSREKRMEAARARRAQDEEEGGITEINGSPPRQNGANGIVANGGSIRQRANGAAPNGHVNGGAPNGGGRVAHVEVEMGPLPPAASPAQIDVQPAPVRRGPSRGSRTSSPPSVISLDPINPRHNPSVPRNRVAPSNDPPDIPPV
;
A
#
# COMPACT_ATOMS: atom_id res chain seq x y z
N SER A 1 -2.52 -23.97 7.76
CA SER A 1 -1.68 -22.79 7.46
C SER A 1 -2.02 -22.10 6.16
N SER A 2 -2.15 -22.80 5.03
CA SER A 2 -2.37 -22.16 3.72
C SER A 2 -3.57 -21.21 3.66
N PHE A 3 -4.71 -21.57 4.27
CA PHE A 3 -5.86 -20.66 4.36
C PHE A 3 -5.57 -19.38 5.17
N ILE A 4 -4.77 -19.48 6.23
CA ILE A 4 -4.34 -18.32 7.03
C ILE A 4 -3.42 -17.43 6.21
N ILE A 5 -2.46 -18.01 5.48
CA ILE A 5 -1.55 -17.25 4.60
C ILE A 5 -2.35 -16.59 3.47
N PHE A 6 -3.36 -17.27 2.91
CA PHE A 6 -4.20 -16.69 1.88
C PHE A 6 -4.90 -15.40 2.35
N THR A 7 -5.34 -15.33 3.62
CA THR A 7 -5.91 -14.08 4.19
C THR A 7 -4.92 -12.91 4.26
N MET A 8 -3.61 -13.15 4.10
CA MET A 8 -2.61 -12.08 4.01
C MET A 8 -2.80 -11.21 2.78
N HIS A 9 -3.41 -11.68 1.69
CA HIS A 9 -3.71 -10.82 0.54
C HIS A 9 -4.70 -9.70 0.92
N SER A 10 -5.67 -9.99 1.78
CA SER A 10 -6.53 -8.96 2.36
C SER A 10 -5.75 -8.03 3.30
N GLY A 11 -4.79 -8.57 4.04
CA GLY A 11 -3.88 -7.81 4.90
C GLY A 11 -3.00 -6.83 4.12
N PHE A 12 -2.34 -7.28 3.06
CA PHE A 12 -1.58 -6.45 2.13
C PHE A 12 -2.49 -5.41 1.46
N GLY A 13 -3.64 -5.82 0.95
CA GLY A 13 -4.61 -4.90 0.34
C GLY A 13 -4.98 -3.75 1.28
N LEU A 14 -5.32 -4.04 2.53
CA LEU A 14 -5.67 -3.01 3.53
C LEU A 14 -4.46 -2.17 3.98
N LEU A 15 -3.29 -2.80 4.13
CA LEU A 15 -2.06 -2.11 4.49
C LEU A 15 -1.66 -1.10 3.41
N GLU A 16 -1.58 -1.57 2.16
CA GLU A 16 -1.18 -0.77 1.01
C GLU A 16 -2.21 0.34 0.74
N SER A 17 -3.51 0.01 0.73
CA SER A 17 -4.58 0.96 0.38
C SER A 17 -4.69 2.08 1.41
N GLY A 18 -4.50 1.76 2.70
CA GLY A 18 -4.41 2.75 3.77
C GLY A 18 -3.13 3.59 3.75
N SER A 19 -2.06 3.09 3.12
CA SER A 19 -0.75 3.76 3.07
C SER A 19 -0.61 4.76 1.91
N VAL A 20 -1.36 4.55 0.83
CA VAL A 20 -1.33 5.39 -0.38
C VAL A 20 -2.34 6.55 -0.31
N SER A 21 -2.45 7.35 -1.38
CA SER A 21 -3.48 8.38 -1.50
C SER A 21 -4.86 7.77 -1.73
N ALA A 22 -5.89 8.47 -1.27
CA ALA A 22 -7.29 8.02 -1.32
C ALA A 22 -7.86 7.85 -2.75
N LYS A 23 -7.18 8.40 -3.77
CA LYS A 23 -7.55 8.30 -5.19
C LYS A 23 -7.05 7.01 -5.89
N ASP A 24 -6.31 6.19 -5.17
CA ASP A 24 -5.69 4.94 -5.65
C ASP A 24 -6.05 3.74 -4.75
N GLU A 25 -6.93 3.94 -3.76
CA GLU A 25 -7.26 2.95 -2.73
C GLU A 25 -7.87 1.68 -3.35
N VAL A 26 -8.81 1.85 -4.29
CA VAL A 26 -9.48 0.73 -4.95
C VAL A 26 -8.52 0.00 -5.88
N ASN A 27 -7.72 0.74 -6.64
CA ASN A 27 -6.74 0.15 -7.54
C ASN A 27 -5.72 -0.72 -6.79
N ILE A 28 -5.33 -0.31 -5.58
CA ILE A 28 -4.46 -1.12 -4.71
C ILE A 28 -5.14 -2.43 -4.29
N MET A 29 -6.39 -2.38 -3.86
CA MET A 29 -7.16 -3.58 -3.52
C MET A 29 -7.30 -4.52 -4.73
N VAL A 30 -7.57 -3.96 -5.93
CA VAL A 30 -7.67 -4.73 -7.17
C VAL A 30 -6.33 -5.39 -7.52
N LYS A 31 -5.19 -4.70 -7.36
CA LYS A 31 -3.86 -5.31 -7.59
C LYS A 31 -3.62 -6.55 -6.73
N ASN A 32 -4.04 -6.51 -5.46
CA ASN A 32 -3.92 -7.66 -4.55
C ASN A 32 -4.81 -8.84 -4.98
N VAL A 33 -6.01 -8.58 -5.51
CA VAL A 33 -6.86 -9.64 -6.10
C VAL A 33 -6.24 -10.21 -7.37
N VAL A 34 -5.71 -9.33 -8.22
CA VAL A 34 -5.03 -9.70 -9.47
C VAL A 34 -3.79 -10.56 -9.21
N ASP A 35 -3.02 -10.30 -8.15
CA ASP A 35 -1.89 -11.14 -7.74
C ASP A 35 -2.33 -12.58 -7.47
N VAL A 36 -3.47 -12.76 -6.80
CA VAL A 36 -4.01 -14.11 -6.57
C VAL A 36 -4.43 -14.77 -7.88
N VAL A 37 -5.17 -14.06 -8.74
CA VAL A 37 -5.74 -14.64 -9.97
C VAL A 37 -4.65 -14.95 -10.98
N PHE A 38 -3.89 -13.94 -11.40
CA PHE A 38 -2.90 -14.09 -12.45
C PHE A 38 -1.59 -14.66 -11.93
N GLY A 39 -1.21 -14.32 -10.70
CA GLY A 39 -0.07 -14.95 -10.06
C GLY A 39 -0.31 -16.42 -9.73
N GLY A 40 -1.53 -16.78 -9.30
CA GLY A 40 -1.94 -18.18 -9.16
C GLY A 40 -1.86 -18.95 -10.48
N ILE A 41 -2.30 -18.36 -11.60
CA ILE A 41 -2.15 -18.97 -12.94
C ILE A 41 -0.67 -19.16 -13.30
N ALA A 42 0.18 -18.15 -13.09
CA ALA A 42 1.61 -18.23 -13.38
C ALA A 42 2.30 -19.32 -12.53
N TYR A 43 1.94 -19.41 -11.25
CA TYR A 43 2.49 -20.42 -10.36
C TYR A 43 2.00 -21.84 -10.69
N TRP A 44 0.70 -22.01 -10.94
CA TRP A 44 0.12 -23.28 -11.33
C TRP A 44 0.70 -23.82 -12.65
N SER A 45 0.83 -22.96 -13.65
CA SER A 45 1.31 -23.36 -14.98
C SER A 45 2.80 -23.65 -15.00
N LEU A 46 3.63 -22.77 -14.41
CA LEU A 46 5.08 -22.84 -14.51
C LEU A 46 5.78 -22.79 -13.14
N GLY A 47 5.37 -21.88 -12.25
CA GLY A 47 6.12 -21.57 -11.03
C GLY A 47 6.35 -22.76 -10.08
N TYR A 48 5.36 -23.62 -9.88
CA TYR A 48 5.53 -24.83 -9.05
C TYR A 48 6.57 -25.76 -9.68
N GLY A 49 6.48 -25.98 -10.98
CA GLY A 49 7.41 -26.82 -11.72
C GLY A 49 8.85 -26.30 -11.69
N LEU A 50 9.03 -24.98 -11.80
CA LEU A 50 10.34 -24.34 -11.69
C LEU A 50 10.92 -24.38 -10.26
N SER A 51 10.08 -24.54 -9.24
CA SER A 51 10.48 -24.61 -7.83
C SER A 51 10.78 -26.05 -7.39
N TYR A 52 9.90 -26.99 -7.72
CA TYR A 52 9.85 -28.35 -7.14
C TYR A 52 9.59 -29.46 -8.19
N GLY A 53 9.79 -29.16 -9.47
CA GLY A 53 9.67 -30.13 -10.55
C GLY A 53 10.88 -31.08 -10.59
N ASP A 54 10.59 -32.37 -10.75
CA ASP A 54 11.54 -33.48 -10.75
C ASP A 54 11.26 -34.52 -11.85
N ASP A 55 10.35 -34.23 -12.78
CA ASP A 55 10.00 -35.13 -13.89
C ASP A 55 11.15 -35.27 -14.90
N TRP A 56 11.96 -34.22 -15.05
CA TRP A 56 13.18 -34.22 -15.87
C TRP A 56 14.42 -34.31 -14.97
N TYR A 57 15.61 -34.25 -15.57
CA TYR A 57 16.89 -34.40 -14.87
C TYR A 57 16.96 -33.48 -13.62
N PRO A 58 16.93 -34.06 -12.39
CA PRO A 58 17.05 -33.29 -11.17
C PRO A 58 18.42 -32.60 -11.15
N ASN A 59 18.43 -31.31 -10.82
CA ASN A 59 19.64 -30.52 -10.75
C ASN A 59 19.51 -29.51 -9.62
N SER A 60 20.63 -28.92 -9.21
CA SER A 60 20.63 -28.03 -8.05
C SER A 60 20.18 -26.60 -8.32
N PHE A 61 19.98 -26.22 -9.59
CA PHE A 61 19.76 -24.84 -10.00
C PHE A 61 18.30 -24.52 -10.32
N ILE A 62 17.52 -25.45 -10.85
CA ILE A 62 16.12 -25.19 -11.22
C ILE A 62 15.29 -26.48 -11.21
N GLY A 63 14.07 -26.38 -10.71
CA GLY A 63 13.07 -27.43 -10.84
C GLY A 63 12.62 -27.58 -12.29
N LEU A 64 12.45 -28.81 -12.73
CA LEU A 64 12.03 -29.12 -14.09
C LEU A 64 11.06 -30.30 -14.01
N GLY A 65 9.77 -29.99 -14.18
CA GLY A 65 8.69 -30.97 -14.22
C GLY A 65 7.40 -30.35 -13.71
N LYS A 66 6.34 -31.13 -13.57
CA LYS A 66 5.13 -30.76 -12.81
C LYS A 66 4.48 -29.44 -13.27
N PHE A 67 4.65 -29.08 -14.54
CA PHE A 67 3.97 -27.94 -15.15
C PHE A 67 2.49 -28.22 -15.28
N PHE A 68 1.67 -27.17 -15.18
CA PHE A 68 0.22 -27.30 -15.06
C PHE A 68 -0.15 -28.28 -13.95
N TYR A 69 0.31 -27.96 -12.74
CA TYR A 69 0.37 -28.87 -11.60
C TYR A 69 -0.95 -29.61 -11.38
N ASP A 70 -0.87 -30.94 -11.37
CA ASP A 70 -2.01 -31.85 -11.27
C ASP A 70 -1.56 -33.16 -10.58
N PRO A 71 -1.65 -33.24 -9.24
CA PRO A 71 -1.28 -34.43 -8.48
C PRO A 71 -2.03 -35.70 -8.90
N ALA A 72 -3.26 -35.57 -9.40
CA ALA A 72 -4.08 -36.72 -9.78
C ALA A 72 -3.47 -37.49 -10.97
N ARG A 73 -2.65 -36.85 -11.80
CA ARG A 73 -1.94 -37.51 -12.91
C ARG A 73 -0.84 -38.46 -12.44
N GLN A 74 -0.38 -38.31 -11.21
CA GLN A 74 0.75 -39.06 -10.68
C GLN A 74 0.35 -40.39 -10.05
N ASN A 75 -0.97 -40.69 -9.95
CA ASN A 75 -1.50 -41.91 -9.33
C ASN A 75 -0.91 -42.18 -7.92
N LEU A 76 -0.74 -41.11 -7.14
CA LEU A 76 -0.18 -41.17 -5.80
C LEU A 76 -1.14 -41.88 -4.83
N PRO A 77 -0.61 -42.52 -3.77
CA PRO A 77 -1.42 -42.93 -2.62
C PRO A 77 -2.21 -41.75 -2.05
N VAL A 78 -3.41 -42.00 -1.51
CA VAL A 78 -4.35 -40.96 -1.02
C VAL A 78 -3.70 -39.92 -0.09
N ASN A 79 -2.82 -40.36 0.83
CA ASN A 79 -2.14 -39.45 1.75
C ASN A 79 -1.09 -38.57 1.05
N GLU A 80 -0.36 -39.13 0.09
CA GLU A 80 0.64 -38.38 -0.70
C GLU A 80 -0.03 -37.42 -1.66
N GLU A 81 -1.15 -37.81 -2.27
CA GLU A 81 -1.97 -36.92 -3.09
C GLU A 81 -2.51 -35.74 -2.26
N GLY A 82 -3.04 -36.02 -1.05
CA GLY A 82 -3.49 -34.98 -0.12
C GLY A 82 -2.37 -34.01 0.28
N TRP A 83 -1.16 -34.54 0.51
CA TRP A 83 0.03 -33.74 0.79
C TRP A 83 0.42 -32.85 -0.39
N ALA A 84 0.41 -33.40 -1.61
CA ALA A 84 0.73 -32.70 -2.85
C ALA A 84 -0.18 -31.46 -3.04
N TYR A 85 -1.50 -31.61 -2.87
CA TYR A 85 -2.43 -30.47 -2.92
C TYR A 85 -2.17 -29.43 -1.82
N ALA A 86 -1.90 -29.87 -0.59
CA ALA A 86 -1.62 -28.97 0.53
C ALA A 86 -0.35 -28.16 0.32
N SER A 87 0.72 -28.82 -0.15
CA SER A 87 2.03 -28.23 -0.46
C SER A 87 1.93 -27.22 -1.60
N PHE A 88 1.21 -27.56 -2.67
CA PHE A 88 0.95 -26.63 -3.76
C PHE A 88 0.29 -25.33 -3.27
N LEU A 89 -0.80 -25.43 -2.51
CA LEU A 89 -1.51 -24.25 -2.02
C LEU A 89 -0.66 -23.43 -1.05
N PHE A 90 0.12 -24.09 -0.18
CA PHE A 90 1.03 -23.42 0.74
C PHE A 90 2.10 -22.63 -0.02
N GLN A 91 2.79 -23.27 -0.97
CA GLN A 91 3.87 -22.68 -1.73
C GLN A 91 3.39 -21.58 -2.67
N MET A 92 2.24 -21.77 -3.32
CA MET A 92 1.60 -20.74 -4.15
C MET A 92 1.35 -19.47 -3.33
N SER A 93 0.88 -19.62 -2.08
CA SER A 93 0.61 -18.48 -1.20
C SER A 93 1.89 -17.69 -0.84
N LEU A 94 3.04 -18.38 -0.72
CA LEU A 94 4.35 -17.74 -0.50
C LEU A 94 4.85 -17.05 -1.77
N ALA A 95 4.69 -17.68 -2.94
CA ALA A 95 5.08 -17.11 -4.22
C ALA A 95 4.28 -15.84 -4.54
N THR A 96 2.95 -15.86 -4.35
CA THR A 96 2.11 -14.67 -4.57
C THR A 96 2.44 -13.55 -3.59
N THR A 97 2.83 -13.88 -2.34
CA THR A 97 3.32 -12.89 -1.37
C THR A 97 4.52 -12.11 -1.92
N ALA A 98 5.47 -12.76 -2.61
CA ALA A 98 6.61 -12.06 -3.21
C ALA A 98 6.18 -11.04 -4.29
N SER A 99 5.17 -11.36 -5.10
CA SER A 99 4.57 -10.42 -6.07
C SER A 99 3.90 -9.25 -5.37
N THR A 100 3.08 -9.53 -4.36
CA THR A 100 2.34 -8.49 -3.62
C THR A 100 3.28 -7.53 -2.90
N ILE A 101 4.42 -7.98 -2.39
CA ILE A 101 5.46 -7.08 -1.86
C ILE A 101 5.89 -6.04 -2.92
N VAL A 102 5.99 -6.42 -4.20
CA VAL A 102 6.31 -5.50 -5.29
C VAL A 102 5.14 -4.55 -5.61
N SER A 103 3.87 -4.96 -5.39
CA SER A 103 2.67 -4.09 -5.53
C SER A 103 2.82 -2.79 -4.75
N GLY A 104 3.17 -2.89 -3.46
CA GLY A 104 3.30 -1.74 -2.57
C GLY A 104 4.40 -0.79 -3.02
N ALA A 105 5.51 -1.31 -3.55
CA ALA A 105 6.64 -0.50 -4.02
C ALA A 105 6.25 0.36 -5.24
N VAL A 106 5.47 -0.19 -6.16
CA VAL A 106 5.07 0.47 -7.42
C VAL A 106 3.73 1.20 -7.34
N ALA A 107 3.17 1.31 -6.14
CA ALA A 107 1.86 1.92 -5.91
C ALA A 107 1.73 3.33 -6.51
N GLU A 108 0.50 3.65 -6.95
CA GLU A 108 0.03 4.91 -7.53
C GLU A 108 0.64 5.32 -8.89
N ARG A 109 1.71 4.67 -9.35
CA ARG A 109 2.43 5.08 -10.57
C ARG A 109 2.63 4.00 -11.62
N ALA A 110 2.40 2.73 -11.31
CA ALA A 110 2.40 1.66 -12.31
C ALA A 110 1.02 1.52 -12.98
N LYS A 111 1.01 1.30 -14.29
CA LYS A 111 -0.22 0.93 -15.02
C LYS A 111 -0.70 -0.44 -14.59
N LEU A 112 -2.01 -0.64 -14.43
CA LEU A 112 -2.55 -1.90 -13.92
C LEU A 112 -2.19 -3.08 -14.83
N LYS A 113 -2.40 -2.97 -16.15
CA LYS A 113 -2.09 -4.03 -17.12
C LYS A 113 -0.63 -4.47 -17.09
N SER A 114 0.27 -3.49 -16.96
CA SER A 114 1.71 -3.72 -16.89
C SER A 114 2.10 -4.36 -15.57
N TYR A 115 1.42 -3.99 -14.48
CA TYR A 115 1.56 -4.62 -13.18
C TYR A 115 1.12 -6.09 -13.20
N ILE A 116 0.03 -6.45 -13.87
CA ILE A 116 -0.40 -7.86 -13.99
C ILE A 116 0.73 -8.73 -14.56
N LEU A 117 1.33 -8.27 -15.66
CA LEU A 117 2.45 -8.98 -16.30
C LEU A 117 3.68 -9.00 -15.39
N LEU A 118 4.00 -7.88 -14.73
CA LEU A 118 5.10 -7.81 -13.77
C LEU A 118 4.91 -8.84 -12.65
N GLY A 119 3.74 -8.93 -12.03
CA GLY A 119 3.45 -9.85 -10.93
C GLY A 119 3.61 -11.32 -11.33
N CYS A 120 3.09 -11.71 -12.50
CA CYS A 120 3.31 -13.05 -13.05
C CYS A 120 4.80 -13.37 -13.20
N LEU A 121 5.59 -12.44 -13.73
CA LEU A 121 7.02 -12.65 -13.96
C LEU A 121 7.82 -12.66 -12.65
N VAL A 122 7.43 -11.86 -11.65
CA VAL A 122 8.05 -11.88 -10.31
C VAL A 122 7.88 -13.24 -9.64
N ILE A 123 6.71 -13.88 -9.79
CA ILE A 123 6.48 -15.24 -9.29
C ILE A 123 7.42 -16.26 -9.94
N LEU A 124 7.65 -16.15 -11.26
CA LEU A 124 8.60 -17.03 -11.95
C LEU A 124 10.06 -16.75 -11.54
N VAL A 125 10.40 -15.49 -11.27
CA VAL A 125 11.70 -15.15 -10.68
C VAL A 125 11.84 -15.73 -9.28
N GLN A 126 10.78 -15.72 -8.47
CA GLN A 126 10.79 -16.25 -7.12
C GLN A 126 10.94 -17.78 -7.08
N ALA A 127 10.47 -18.50 -8.11
CA ALA A 127 10.56 -19.96 -8.19
C ALA A 127 12.01 -20.49 -8.09
N LEU A 128 13.00 -19.77 -8.64
CA LEU A 128 14.40 -20.21 -8.57
C LEU A 128 14.98 -20.10 -7.15
N PRO A 129 14.90 -18.95 -6.44
CA PRO A 129 15.23 -18.88 -5.02
C PRO A 129 14.49 -19.90 -4.15
N ALA A 130 13.22 -20.21 -4.45
CA ALA A 130 12.49 -21.28 -3.79
C ALA A 130 13.18 -22.64 -3.99
N HIS A 131 13.50 -22.98 -5.25
CA HIS A 131 14.24 -24.21 -5.56
C HIS A 131 15.59 -24.27 -4.84
N TRP A 132 16.39 -23.19 -4.92
CA TRP A 132 17.74 -23.18 -4.34
C TRP A 132 17.73 -23.43 -2.84
N VAL A 133 16.78 -22.83 -2.13
CA VAL A 133 16.73 -22.79 -0.66
C VAL A 133 15.93 -23.95 -0.07
N TRP A 134 14.86 -24.39 -0.74
CA TRP A 134 13.88 -25.31 -0.14
C TRP A 134 13.77 -26.66 -0.83
N ASP A 135 14.11 -26.78 -2.11
CA ASP A 135 14.13 -28.09 -2.76
C ASP A 135 15.33 -28.89 -2.26
N SER A 136 15.16 -30.19 -2.02
CA SER A 136 16.23 -31.06 -1.54
C SER A 136 17.44 -31.14 -2.48
N ASN A 137 17.22 -30.90 -3.78
CA ASN A 137 18.28 -30.82 -4.78
C ASN A 137 18.95 -29.44 -4.84
N GLY A 138 18.27 -28.40 -4.35
CA GLY A 138 18.72 -27.01 -4.38
C GLY A 138 20.11 -26.81 -3.78
N PHE A 139 20.95 -26.03 -4.45
CA PHE A 139 22.34 -25.89 -4.00
C PHE A 139 22.47 -25.23 -2.62
N PHE A 140 21.58 -24.29 -2.25
CA PHE A 140 21.59 -23.70 -0.91
C PHE A 140 21.03 -24.64 0.16
N PHE A 141 20.03 -25.45 -0.19
CA PHE A 141 19.55 -26.53 0.67
C PHE A 141 20.68 -27.51 1.00
N GLN A 142 21.44 -27.95 -0.02
CA GLN A 142 22.55 -28.89 0.16
C GLN A 142 23.75 -28.28 0.92
N MET A 143 24.03 -26.99 0.71
CA MET A 143 25.00 -26.25 1.55
C MET A 143 24.51 -26.10 2.99
N GLY A 144 23.21 -26.28 3.21
CA GLY A 144 22.52 -26.26 4.49
C GLY A 144 22.33 -24.85 5.02
N VAL A 145 21.92 -23.95 4.11
CA VAL A 145 21.31 -22.67 4.45
C VAL A 145 20.07 -22.94 5.30
N VAL A 146 19.87 -22.11 6.32
CA VAL A 146 18.69 -22.13 7.18
C VAL A 146 17.83 -20.93 6.83
N ASP A 147 16.71 -21.19 6.17
CA ASP A 147 15.64 -20.23 5.91
C ASP A 147 14.30 -20.97 5.98
N PHE A 148 13.76 -21.08 7.19
CA PHE A 148 12.58 -21.90 7.45
C PHE A 148 11.36 -21.48 6.63
N ALA A 149 11.08 -20.18 6.60
CA ALA A 149 9.78 -19.70 6.17
C ALA A 149 9.83 -18.59 5.10
N GLY A 150 11.00 -18.32 4.51
CA GLY A 150 11.12 -17.48 3.30
C GLY A 150 11.61 -16.07 3.57
N CYS A 151 12.49 -15.91 4.55
CA CYS A 151 13.16 -14.65 4.81
C CYS A 151 13.95 -14.20 3.57
N SER A 152 14.69 -15.11 2.94
CA SER A 152 15.39 -14.87 1.69
C SER A 152 14.50 -15.18 0.47
N ALA A 153 13.94 -16.38 0.40
CA ALA A 153 13.26 -16.87 -0.81
C ALA A 153 11.95 -16.14 -1.15
N VAL A 154 11.35 -15.38 -0.22
CA VAL A 154 10.11 -14.60 -0.44
C VAL A 154 10.34 -13.13 -0.20
N HIS A 155 10.68 -12.76 1.04
CA HIS A 155 10.73 -11.36 1.44
C HIS A 155 11.92 -10.61 0.83
N MET A 156 13.09 -11.23 0.76
CA MET A 156 14.25 -10.59 0.13
C MET A 156 14.05 -10.44 -1.39
N VAL A 157 13.50 -11.47 -2.05
CA VAL A 157 13.15 -11.43 -3.49
C VAL A 157 12.20 -10.27 -3.78
N GLY A 158 11.04 -10.22 -3.11
CA GLY A 158 10.07 -9.14 -3.29
C GLY A 158 10.64 -7.77 -2.90
N GLY A 159 11.40 -7.70 -1.80
CA GLY A 159 11.98 -6.46 -1.29
C GLY A 159 13.02 -5.85 -2.22
N ILE A 160 13.93 -6.64 -2.78
CA ILE A 160 14.96 -6.14 -3.70
C ILE A 160 14.39 -5.78 -5.07
N ILE A 161 13.44 -6.58 -5.58
CA ILE A 161 12.71 -6.22 -6.81
C ILE A 161 11.92 -4.93 -6.59
N GLY A 162 11.28 -4.77 -5.42
CA GLY A 162 10.57 -3.54 -5.04
C GLY A 162 11.48 -2.31 -4.98
N LEU A 163 12.70 -2.44 -4.42
CA LEU A 163 13.70 -1.36 -4.43
C LEU A 163 14.08 -0.97 -5.87
N VAL A 164 14.43 -1.96 -6.69
CA VAL A 164 14.80 -1.75 -8.10
C VAL A 164 13.65 -1.10 -8.87
N ALA A 165 12.42 -1.58 -8.68
CA ALA A 165 11.22 -1.04 -9.32
C ALA A 165 10.97 0.41 -8.90
N THR A 166 11.15 0.72 -7.61
CA THR A 166 10.98 2.08 -7.09
C THR A 166 12.00 3.06 -7.69
N ILE A 167 13.27 2.65 -7.77
CA ILE A 167 14.34 3.45 -8.39
C ILE A 167 14.06 3.63 -9.88
N TYR A 168 13.70 2.55 -10.59
CA TYR A 168 13.47 2.57 -12.03
C TYR A 168 12.26 3.43 -12.41
N LEU A 169 11.16 3.31 -11.68
CA LEU A 169 9.96 4.12 -11.90
C LEU A 169 10.17 5.59 -11.58
N LYS A 170 11.11 5.92 -10.67
CA LYS A 170 11.31 7.25 -10.07
C LYS A 170 10.19 7.64 -9.10
N PRO A 171 10.37 8.71 -8.30
CA PRO A 171 9.37 9.15 -7.33
C PRO A 171 7.99 9.46 -7.91
N ARG A 172 6.93 9.31 -7.10
CA ARG A 172 5.61 9.89 -7.36
C ARG A 172 5.73 11.40 -7.55
N ARG A 173 4.88 11.95 -8.41
CA ARG A 173 4.90 13.37 -8.74
C ARG A 173 4.70 14.20 -7.47
N ASN A 174 5.53 15.22 -7.32
CA ASN A 174 5.53 16.14 -6.18
C ASN A 174 5.80 15.49 -4.81
N ARG A 175 6.33 14.26 -4.74
CA ARG A 175 6.65 13.59 -3.46
C ARG A 175 7.74 14.27 -2.63
N PHE A 176 8.64 15.01 -3.25
CA PHE A 176 9.78 15.62 -2.56
C PHE A 176 9.83 17.14 -2.76
N ASN A 177 8.67 17.76 -2.99
CA ASN A 177 8.55 19.21 -3.07
C ASN A 177 8.36 19.80 -1.66
N GLU A 178 8.64 21.08 -1.45
CA GLU A 178 8.54 21.69 -0.11
C GLU A 178 7.11 21.73 0.45
N ASP A 179 6.11 21.89 -0.43
CA ASP A 179 4.69 22.01 -0.05
C ASP A 179 3.93 20.67 -0.01
N SER A 180 4.63 19.54 -0.16
CA SER A 180 3.95 18.26 -0.34
C SER A 180 3.51 17.63 0.98
N VAL A 181 2.19 17.54 1.17
CA VAL A 181 1.59 16.85 2.33
C VAL A 181 1.51 15.36 2.03
N HIS A 182 2.26 14.56 2.80
CA HIS A 182 2.25 13.10 2.71
C HIS A 182 1.59 12.51 3.95
N GLN A 183 0.30 12.22 3.83
CA GLN A 183 -0.43 11.49 4.85
C GLN A 183 -1.01 10.22 4.25
N MET A 184 -0.98 9.16 5.04
CA MET A 184 -1.74 7.93 4.78
C MET A 184 -3.21 8.28 4.56
N SER A 185 -3.84 7.71 3.53
CA SER A 185 -5.28 7.88 3.28
C SER A 185 -6.12 7.41 4.47
N SER A 186 -5.75 6.26 5.04
CA SER A 186 -6.47 5.62 6.13
C SER A 186 -5.49 4.87 7.04
N PRO A 187 -4.99 5.52 8.11
CA PRO A 187 -4.19 4.85 9.14
C PRO A 187 -4.92 3.65 9.77
N THR A 188 -6.25 3.68 9.82
CA THR A 188 -7.08 2.58 10.31
C THR A 188 -6.98 1.35 9.40
N ASN A 189 -7.10 1.53 8.07
CA ASN A 189 -6.91 0.43 7.12
C ASN A 189 -5.48 -0.11 7.20
N ALA A 190 -4.49 0.78 7.30
CA ALA A 190 -3.09 0.39 7.43
C ALA A 190 -2.84 -0.50 8.67
N LEU A 191 -3.42 -0.12 9.82
CA LEU A 191 -3.34 -0.91 11.06
C LEU A 191 -4.14 -2.23 10.97
N LEU A 192 -5.34 -2.22 10.37
CA LEU A 192 -6.13 -3.44 10.19
C LEU A 192 -5.40 -4.43 9.26
N GLY A 193 -4.80 -3.93 8.19
CA GLY A 193 -3.92 -4.71 7.31
C GLY A 193 -2.75 -5.30 8.08
N THR A 194 -2.10 -4.51 8.93
CA THR A 194 -1.02 -4.97 9.82
C THR A 194 -1.48 -6.11 10.74
N PHE A 195 -2.67 -6.03 11.35
CA PHE A 195 -3.21 -7.12 12.17
C PHE A 195 -3.47 -8.40 11.38
N LEU A 196 -4.03 -8.30 10.17
CA LEU A 196 -4.27 -9.46 9.32
C LEU A 196 -2.95 -10.10 8.83
N LEU A 197 -1.95 -9.29 8.49
CA LEU A 197 -0.62 -9.78 8.18
C LEU A 197 0.02 -10.48 9.38
N TRP A 198 -0.10 -9.89 10.57
CA TRP A 198 0.40 -10.48 11.81
C TRP A 198 -0.23 -11.84 12.10
N TRP A 199 -1.56 -11.96 11.94
CA TRP A 199 -2.28 -13.24 11.98
C TRP A 199 -1.75 -14.24 10.93
N GLY A 200 -1.62 -13.78 9.68
CA GLY A 200 -1.10 -14.54 8.56
C GLY A 200 0.29 -15.14 8.81
N TRP A 201 1.15 -14.38 9.47
CA TRP A 201 2.53 -14.78 9.75
C TRP A 201 2.66 -15.97 10.69
N PHE A 202 1.70 -16.20 11.58
CA PHE A 202 1.64 -17.46 12.34
C PHE A 202 1.44 -18.65 11.40
N GLY A 203 0.61 -18.48 10.35
CA GLY A 203 0.43 -19.47 9.30
C GLY A 203 1.71 -19.75 8.52
N ILE A 204 2.45 -18.70 8.14
CA ILE A 204 3.75 -18.80 7.46
C ILE A 204 4.74 -19.56 8.38
N ASN A 205 5.10 -18.96 9.50
CA ASN A 205 6.23 -19.42 10.31
C ASN A 205 5.96 -20.78 10.98
N ALA A 206 4.76 -21.00 11.53
CA ALA A 206 4.42 -22.28 12.14
C ALA A 206 4.05 -23.36 11.11
N GLY A 207 3.58 -22.97 9.91
CA GLY A 207 3.28 -23.90 8.82
C GLY A 207 4.53 -24.48 8.14
N SER A 208 5.60 -23.69 8.05
CA SER A 208 6.87 -24.06 7.42
C SER A 208 7.65 -25.18 8.13
N VAL A 209 7.12 -25.77 9.19
CA VAL A 209 7.68 -26.98 9.82
C VAL A 209 7.15 -28.28 9.17
N TRP A 210 6.17 -28.17 8.27
CA TRP A 210 5.68 -29.25 7.42
C TRP A 210 5.16 -30.47 8.20
N GLY A 211 4.41 -30.23 9.29
CA GLY A 211 3.68 -31.31 9.95
C GLY A 211 3.45 -31.11 11.44
N ILE A 212 2.60 -31.97 12.00
CA ILE A 212 2.33 -32.07 13.44
C ILE A 212 2.74 -33.43 14.03
N THR A 213 3.04 -34.41 13.19
CA THR A 213 3.54 -35.73 13.60
C THR A 213 5.03 -35.66 13.91
N ASP A 214 5.58 -36.75 14.47
CA ASP A 214 7.02 -36.95 14.65
C ASP A 214 7.71 -35.83 15.44
N GLY A 215 6.97 -35.15 16.32
CA GLY A 215 7.49 -34.03 17.13
C GLY A 215 7.57 -32.68 16.40
N ARG A 216 7.21 -32.60 15.10
CA ARG A 216 7.22 -31.36 14.31
C ARG A 216 6.29 -30.28 14.87
N TRP A 217 5.21 -30.67 15.55
CA TRP A 217 4.31 -29.73 16.26
C TRP A 217 5.05 -28.83 17.26
N ARG A 218 6.13 -29.33 17.88
CA ARG A 218 6.95 -28.54 18.81
C ARG A 218 7.70 -27.42 18.08
N LEU A 219 8.23 -27.69 16.89
CA LEU A 219 8.86 -26.67 16.06
C LEU A 219 7.84 -25.63 15.62
N GLY A 220 6.62 -26.06 15.25
CA GLY A 220 5.53 -25.15 14.89
C GLY A 220 5.14 -24.23 16.06
N GLY A 221 4.98 -24.81 17.25
CA GLY A 221 4.73 -24.03 18.48
C GLY A 221 5.87 -23.07 18.81
N ARG A 222 7.14 -23.51 18.67
CA ARG A 222 8.31 -22.65 18.87
C ARG A 222 8.34 -21.50 17.85
N ALA A 223 8.06 -21.78 16.58
CA ALA A 223 7.98 -20.77 15.53
C ALA A 223 6.89 -19.74 15.81
N ALA A 224 5.71 -20.15 16.28
CA ALA A 224 4.65 -19.23 16.69
C ALA A 224 5.10 -18.32 17.86
N VAL A 225 5.75 -18.89 18.89
CA VAL A 225 6.29 -18.11 20.02
C VAL A 225 7.38 -17.15 19.56
N ALA A 226 8.30 -17.59 18.70
CA ALA A 226 9.33 -16.71 18.13
C ALA A 226 8.71 -15.57 17.32
N THR A 227 7.65 -15.84 16.57
CA THR A 227 6.92 -14.85 15.75
C THR A 227 6.36 -13.72 16.62
N ILE A 228 5.62 -14.06 17.68
CA ILE A 228 5.05 -13.05 18.59
C ILE A 228 6.12 -12.35 19.43
N MET A 229 7.16 -13.05 19.89
CA MET A 229 8.23 -12.43 20.68
C MET A 229 9.05 -11.45 19.85
N SER A 230 9.30 -11.77 18.58
CA SER A 230 9.94 -10.84 17.65
C SER A 230 9.09 -9.59 17.43
N SER A 231 7.80 -9.76 17.19
CA SER A 231 6.89 -8.62 16.99
C SER A 231 6.74 -7.74 18.22
N ILE A 232 6.77 -8.31 19.43
CA ILE A 232 6.82 -7.56 20.69
C ILE A 232 8.09 -6.72 20.76
N GLY A 233 9.25 -7.29 20.45
CA GLY A 233 10.53 -6.58 20.43
C GLY A 233 10.56 -5.44 19.41
N GLY A 234 10.09 -5.71 18.20
CA GLY A 234 10.00 -4.72 17.13
C GLY A 234 9.01 -3.60 17.43
N GLY A 235 7.81 -3.94 17.91
CA GLY A 235 6.77 -2.99 18.31
C GLY A 235 7.21 -2.10 19.47
N ALA A 236 7.81 -2.69 20.52
CA ALA A 236 8.35 -1.91 21.64
C ALA A 236 9.46 -0.96 21.19
N THR A 237 10.38 -1.42 20.35
CA THR A 237 11.45 -0.60 19.77
C THR A 237 10.90 0.56 18.95
N ALA A 238 9.90 0.30 18.11
CA ALA A 238 9.24 1.34 17.32
C ALA A 238 8.53 2.39 18.19
N ILE A 239 7.81 1.96 19.23
CA ILE A 239 7.16 2.86 20.20
C ILE A 239 8.21 3.76 20.86
N VAL A 240 9.30 3.19 21.36
CA VAL A 240 10.38 3.94 22.00
C VAL A 240 10.99 4.96 21.03
N ILE A 241 11.40 4.52 19.83
CA ILE A 241 11.99 5.42 18.83
C ILE A 241 11.01 6.55 18.47
N SER A 242 9.74 6.22 18.34
CA SER A 242 8.70 7.19 17.97
C SER A 242 8.52 8.27 19.03
N PHE A 243 8.40 7.90 20.31
CA PHE A 243 8.29 8.86 21.40
C PHE A 243 9.58 9.66 21.62
N VAL A 244 10.75 9.03 21.47
CA VAL A 244 12.04 9.73 21.58
C VAL A 244 12.16 10.80 20.50
N LYS A 245 11.84 10.48 19.24
CA LYS A 245 12.00 11.40 18.10
C LYS A 245 10.89 12.43 17.98
N THR A 246 9.64 12.04 18.19
CA THR A 246 8.47 12.88 17.81
C THR A 246 7.57 13.25 18.98
N LYS A 247 7.86 12.74 20.20
CA LYS A 247 6.99 12.87 21.40
C LYS A 247 5.58 12.28 21.23
N LYS A 248 5.31 11.62 20.10
CA LYS A 248 4.05 10.97 19.77
C LYS A 248 4.32 9.58 19.19
N LEU A 249 3.32 8.71 19.23
CA LEU A 249 3.37 7.44 18.54
C LEU A 249 3.01 7.65 17.06
N GLN A 250 3.97 7.38 16.18
CA GLN A 250 3.85 7.47 14.73
C GLN A 250 3.40 6.12 14.21
N VAL A 251 2.25 6.09 13.53
CA VAL A 251 1.62 4.86 13.04
C VAL A 251 2.53 4.14 12.05
N ASN A 252 3.16 4.86 11.13
CA ASN A 252 4.08 4.27 10.15
C ASN A 252 5.30 3.61 10.82
N LEU A 253 5.88 4.23 11.86
CA LEU A 253 7.02 3.65 12.57
C LEU A 253 6.61 2.37 13.31
N LEU A 254 5.42 2.38 13.93
CA LEU A 254 4.88 1.20 14.60
C LEU A 254 4.67 0.04 13.62
N ILE A 255 4.03 0.30 12.47
CA ILE A 255 3.80 -0.69 11.42
C ILE A 255 5.14 -1.25 10.90
N ASN A 256 6.08 -0.38 10.55
CA ASN A 256 7.41 -0.79 10.06
C ASN A 256 8.14 -1.64 11.11
N GLY A 257 8.12 -1.26 12.39
CA GLY A 257 8.79 -2.02 13.45
C GLY A 257 8.19 -3.40 13.69
N ILE A 258 6.85 -3.50 13.73
CA ILE A 258 6.17 -4.79 13.88
C ILE A 258 6.45 -5.68 12.67
N LEU A 259 6.20 -5.20 11.45
CA LEU A 259 6.32 -6.04 10.26
C LEU A 259 7.77 -6.43 9.94
N SER A 260 8.73 -5.50 10.06
CA SER A 260 10.16 -5.81 9.86
C SER A 260 10.69 -6.84 10.86
N SER A 261 10.25 -6.79 12.11
CA SER A 261 10.66 -7.76 13.12
C SER A 261 10.14 -9.17 12.81
N ILE A 262 8.91 -9.27 12.33
CA ILE A 262 8.33 -10.57 11.96
C ILE A 262 8.99 -11.13 10.68
N VAL A 263 9.30 -10.29 9.70
CA VAL A 263 10.07 -10.71 8.51
C VAL A 263 11.45 -11.26 8.90
N SER A 264 12.15 -10.61 9.84
CA SER A 264 13.51 -11.04 10.21
C SER A 264 13.54 -12.39 10.93
N ILE A 265 12.54 -12.70 11.77
CA ILE A 265 12.50 -13.97 12.52
C ILE A 265 12.11 -15.16 11.64
N THR A 266 11.48 -14.91 10.48
CA THR A 266 11.08 -15.94 9.50
C THR A 266 12.24 -16.87 9.09
N ALA A 267 13.49 -16.40 9.10
CA ALA A 267 14.65 -17.24 8.72
C ALA A 267 14.89 -18.40 9.68
N LEU A 268 14.65 -18.19 10.98
CA LEU A 268 15.03 -19.10 12.07
C LEU A 268 13.92 -19.31 13.11
N CYS A 269 12.67 -19.05 12.77
CA CYS A 269 11.55 -19.07 13.70
C CYS A 269 11.44 -20.40 14.46
N ALA A 270 11.64 -21.53 13.78
CA ALA A 270 11.56 -22.87 14.36
C ALA A 270 12.76 -23.28 15.23
N VAL A 271 13.87 -22.54 15.17
CA VAL A 271 15.14 -22.88 15.85
C VAL A 271 15.67 -21.74 16.73
N SER A 272 14.84 -20.72 16.96
CA SER A 272 15.16 -19.61 17.85
C SER A 272 14.57 -19.81 19.25
N ARG A 273 15.27 -19.35 20.28
CA ARG A 273 14.72 -19.22 21.63
C ARG A 273 13.85 -17.95 21.71
N PRO A 274 12.84 -17.90 22.59
CA PRO A 274 11.97 -16.73 22.74
C PRO A 274 12.72 -15.40 22.95
N TRP A 275 13.81 -15.43 23.73
CA TRP A 275 14.63 -14.24 23.97
C TRP A 275 15.51 -13.85 22.77
N HIS A 276 15.93 -14.80 21.91
CA HIS A 276 16.58 -14.46 20.64
C HIS A 276 15.61 -13.66 19.79
N ALA A 277 14.38 -14.17 19.64
CA ALA A 277 13.37 -13.56 18.80
C ALA A 277 13.09 -12.11 19.23
N LEU A 278 12.97 -11.87 20.54
CA LEU A 278 12.81 -10.51 21.09
C LEU A 278 13.95 -9.57 20.65
N ILE A 279 15.20 -10.02 20.73
CA ILE A 279 16.38 -9.22 20.35
C ILE A 279 16.43 -9.02 18.83
N ILE A 280 16.26 -10.09 18.06
CA ILE A 280 16.29 -10.08 16.59
C ILE A 280 15.23 -9.10 16.08
N GLY A 281 14.02 -9.17 16.63
CA GLY A 281 12.94 -8.26 16.28
C GLY A 281 13.21 -6.81 16.65
N SER A 282 13.78 -6.56 17.83
CA SER A 282 14.15 -5.21 18.27
C SER A 282 15.21 -4.58 17.35
N VAL A 283 16.25 -5.34 17.00
CA VAL A 283 17.32 -4.88 16.10
C VAL A 283 16.78 -4.67 14.67
N SER A 284 15.92 -5.57 14.19
CA SER A 284 15.28 -5.44 12.88
C SER A 284 14.48 -4.13 12.77
N ALA A 285 13.65 -3.84 13.79
CA ALA A 285 12.87 -2.60 13.83
C ALA A 285 13.75 -1.35 13.87
N ALA A 286 14.86 -1.38 14.61
CA ALA A 286 15.82 -0.27 14.64
C ALA A 286 16.46 -0.02 13.27
N PHE A 287 16.88 -1.08 12.55
CA PHE A 287 17.41 -0.96 11.19
C PHE A 287 16.35 -0.49 10.21
N SER A 288 15.17 -1.08 10.24
CA SER A 288 14.03 -0.74 9.40
C SER A 288 13.67 0.75 9.50
N ILE A 289 13.49 1.25 10.72
CA ILE A 289 13.19 2.67 10.97
C ILE A 289 14.40 3.57 10.64
N GLY A 290 15.62 3.08 10.84
CA GLY A 290 16.86 3.79 10.50
C GLY A 290 17.06 4.01 9.00
N VAL A 291 16.49 3.15 8.16
CA VAL A 291 16.61 3.24 6.69
C VAL A 291 15.66 4.27 6.08
N LEU A 292 14.52 4.56 6.69
CA LEU A 292 13.55 5.57 6.21
C LEU A 292 14.20 6.92 5.83
N PRO A 293 14.97 7.60 6.71
CA PRO A 293 15.60 8.88 6.36
C PRO A 293 16.68 8.74 5.28
N ILE A 294 17.27 7.56 5.11
CA ILE A 294 18.24 7.28 4.04
C ILE A 294 17.52 7.24 2.69
N LEU A 295 16.36 6.58 2.62
CA LEU A 295 15.53 6.56 1.42
C LEU A 295 15.06 7.97 1.04
N ASP A 296 14.58 8.74 2.01
CA ASP A 296 14.18 10.14 1.78
C ASP A 296 15.36 10.97 1.26
N ARG A 297 16.57 10.81 1.82
CA ARG A 297 17.78 11.52 1.37
C ARG A 297 18.16 11.19 -0.07
N PHE A 298 18.00 9.93 -0.49
CA PHE A 298 18.26 9.50 -1.86
C PHE A 298 17.06 9.70 -2.80
N LYS A 299 15.97 10.32 -2.31
CA LYS A 299 14.72 10.51 -3.06
C LYS A 299 14.18 9.18 -3.61
N VAL A 300 14.28 8.10 -2.83
CA VAL A 300 13.66 6.81 -3.13
C VAL A 300 12.27 6.81 -2.51
N ASP A 301 11.25 6.79 -3.37
CA ASP A 301 9.86 6.91 -2.96
C ASP A 301 9.20 5.55 -2.80
N ASP A 302 9.30 4.99 -1.59
CA ASP A 302 8.66 3.74 -1.18
C ASP A 302 7.32 4.05 -0.46
N PRO A 303 6.16 3.86 -1.12
CA PRO A 303 4.87 4.31 -0.59
C PRO A 303 4.43 3.56 0.67
N VAL A 304 4.77 2.28 0.77
CA VAL A 304 4.25 1.37 1.81
C VAL A 304 5.34 0.98 2.82
N GLY A 305 6.62 1.16 2.48
CA GLY A 305 7.74 0.75 3.31
C GLY A 305 8.23 -0.66 2.99
N ILE A 306 8.17 -1.07 1.73
CA ILE A 306 8.62 -2.39 1.27
C ILE A 306 10.11 -2.62 1.53
N VAL A 307 10.95 -1.61 1.30
CA VAL A 307 12.40 -1.67 1.52
C VAL A 307 12.74 -1.85 3.01
N PRO A 308 12.25 -0.99 3.93
CA PRO A 308 12.51 -1.16 5.35
C PRO A 308 11.83 -2.40 5.94
N ILE A 309 10.65 -2.82 5.46
CA ILE A 309 9.94 -3.98 6.02
C ILE A 309 10.50 -5.31 5.53
N HIS A 310 10.84 -5.44 4.25
CA HIS A 310 11.20 -6.72 3.66
C HIS A 310 12.68 -6.84 3.31
N LEU A 311 13.26 -5.85 2.61
CA LEU A 311 14.65 -5.99 2.17
C LEU A 311 15.64 -5.94 3.34
N THR A 312 15.57 -4.89 4.16
CA THR A 312 16.55 -4.65 5.21
C THR A 312 16.44 -5.65 6.36
N SER A 313 15.21 -6.01 6.71
CA SER A 313 14.89 -7.02 7.72
C SER A 313 15.30 -8.43 7.28
N SER A 314 15.18 -8.77 6.00
CA SER A 314 15.62 -10.07 5.48
C SER A 314 17.14 -10.21 5.51
N ILE A 315 17.87 -9.16 5.14
CA ILE A 315 19.34 -9.14 5.26
C ILE A 315 19.74 -9.36 6.72
N TRP A 316 19.10 -8.66 7.65
CA TRP A 316 19.32 -8.85 9.08
C TRP A 316 18.91 -10.25 9.56
N GLY A 317 17.75 -10.76 9.14
CA GLY A 317 17.24 -12.09 9.52
C GLY A 317 18.19 -13.21 9.11
N MET A 318 18.67 -13.18 7.86
CA MET A 318 19.66 -14.13 7.35
C MET A 318 20.99 -14.03 8.09
N PHE A 319 21.41 -12.82 8.48
CA PHE A 319 22.60 -12.62 9.31
C PHE A 319 22.40 -13.15 10.73
N ALA A 320 21.23 -12.92 11.32
CA ALA A 320 20.87 -13.37 12.66
C ALA A 320 20.88 -14.90 12.79
N VAL A 321 20.56 -15.64 11.72
CA VAL A 321 20.76 -17.11 11.68
C VAL A 321 22.20 -17.48 12.05
N GLY A 322 23.19 -16.82 11.45
CA GLY A 322 24.60 -17.09 11.70
C GLY A 322 25.02 -16.84 13.16
N ILE A 323 24.25 -16.06 13.92
CA ILE A 323 24.53 -15.73 15.32
C ILE A 323 23.76 -16.65 16.27
N PHE A 324 22.45 -16.77 16.04
CA PHE A 324 21.48 -17.30 17.02
C PHE A 324 20.93 -18.69 16.70
N ALA A 325 21.22 -19.25 15.51
CA ALA A 325 20.72 -20.58 15.17
C ALA A 325 21.25 -21.62 16.16
N GLU A 326 20.35 -22.46 16.64
CA GLU A 326 20.64 -23.57 17.53
C GLU A 326 20.03 -24.83 16.95
N GLU A 327 20.78 -25.92 16.94
CA GLU A 327 20.23 -27.19 16.49
C GLU A 327 19.09 -27.64 17.42
N ASP A 328 17.98 -28.07 16.83
CA ASP A 328 16.91 -28.63 17.62
C ASP A 328 17.33 -30.00 18.16
N ARG A 329 17.19 -30.17 19.48
CA ARG A 329 17.60 -31.37 20.21
C ARG A 329 17.02 -32.69 19.67
N HIS A 330 15.90 -32.67 18.94
CA HIS A 330 15.22 -33.89 18.51
C HIS A 330 15.06 -34.04 17.00
N LEU A 331 15.09 -32.94 16.22
CA LEU A 331 14.72 -32.97 14.80
C LEU A 331 15.82 -32.57 13.81
N MET A 332 17.05 -32.30 14.28
CA MET A 332 18.20 -31.94 13.43
C MET A 332 17.85 -30.88 12.36
N ALA A 333 17.04 -29.90 12.77
CA ALA A 333 16.42 -28.88 11.95
C ALA A 333 17.42 -27.90 11.29
N THR A 334 18.69 -27.91 11.68
CA THR A 334 19.77 -27.13 11.03
C THR A 334 20.87 -27.99 10.39
N GLY A 335 20.70 -29.32 10.40
CA GLY A 335 21.70 -30.27 9.89
C GLY A 335 23.02 -30.25 10.65
N GLY A 336 22.95 -30.13 11.98
CA GLY A 336 24.09 -30.08 12.90
C GLY A 336 24.84 -28.76 12.94
N LYS A 337 24.27 -27.67 12.39
CA LYS A 337 24.94 -26.36 12.32
C LYS A 337 24.52 -25.47 13.48
N TYR A 338 25.48 -24.79 14.06
CA TYR A 338 25.26 -23.85 15.16
C TYR A 338 25.64 -22.45 14.72
N GLY A 339 24.95 -21.45 15.27
CA GLY A 339 25.34 -20.05 15.20
C GLY A 339 26.49 -19.74 16.18
N LEU A 340 27.08 -18.55 16.02
CA LEU A 340 28.24 -18.11 16.80
C LEU A 340 28.05 -18.20 18.32
N LEU A 341 26.85 -17.90 18.83
CA LEU A 341 26.56 -17.95 20.28
C LEU A 341 26.57 -19.37 20.86
N TYR A 342 26.45 -20.38 20.01
CA TYR A 342 26.35 -21.78 20.40
C TYR A 342 27.63 -22.57 20.06
N GLY A 343 28.76 -21.87 19.90
CA GLY A 343 30.03 -22.48 19.52
C GLY A 343 30.12 -22.81 18.03
N GLY A 344 29.17 -22.37 17.22
CA GLY A 344 29.28 -22.40 15.77
C GLY A 344 30.43 -21.51 15.30
N GLY A 345 31.20 -21.98 14.31
CA GLY A 345 32.18 -21.14 13.62
C GLY A 345 31.52 -20.20 12.60
N PHE A 346 32.34 -19.44 11.88
CA PHE A 346 31.88 -18.52 10.82
C PHE A 346 31.27 -19.20 9.58
N LYS A 347 31.30 -20.54 9.49
CA LYS A 347 30.81 -21.30 8.33
C LYS A 347 29.32 -21.07 8.07
N LEU A 348 28.47 -21.19 9.10
CA LEU A 348 27.02 -20.98 8.95
C LEU A 348 26.74 -19.53 8.51
N MET A 349 27.35 -18.55 9.17
CA MET A 349 27.19 -17.16 8.76
C MET A 349 27.67 -16.90 7.32
N GLY A 350 28.79 -17.50 6.92
CA GLY A 350 29.32 -17.40 5.56
C GLY A 350 28.34 -17.93 4.50
N ILE A 351 27.74 -19.10 4.71
CA ILE A 351 26.75 -19.65 3.75
C ILE A 351 25.45 -18.85 3.72
N GLN A 352 24.99 -18.31 4.86
CA GLN A 352 23.81 -17.43 4.90
C GLN A 352 24.06 -16.12 4.13
N MET A 353 25.27 -15.56 4.25
CA MET A 353 25.65 -14.33 3.52
C MET A 353 25.88 -14.56 2.04
N LEU A 354 26.41 -15.73 1.66
CA LEU A 354 26.45 -16.14 0.25
C LEU A 354 25.03 -16.25 -0.32
N CYS A 355 24.11 -16.90 0.40
CA CYS A 355 22.69 -16.98 0.02
C CYS A 355 22.04 -15.62 -0.14
N THR A 356 22.23 -14.75 0.85
CA THR A 356 21.77 -13.36 0.83
C THR A 356 22.28 -12.62 -0.40
N LEU A 357 23.59 -12.64 -0.66
CA LEU A 357 24.19 -11.93 -1.78
C LEU A 357 23.69 -12.48 -3.13
N THR A 358 23.63 -13.80 -3.28
CA THR A 358 23.17 -14.44 -4.52
C THR A 358 21.72 -14.08 -4.83
N ILE A 359 20.81 -14.16 -3.86
CA ILE A 359 19.40 -13.80 -4.05
C ILE A 359 19.26 -12.30 -4.34
N LEU A 360 19.99 -11.43 -3.64
CA LEU A 360 20.00 -9.99 -3.92
C LEU A 360 20.41 -9.69 -5.37
N VAL A 361 21.54 -10.25 -5.82
CA VAL A 361 22.07 -9.99 -7.16
C VAL A 361 21.14 -10.58 -8.23
N TYR A 362 20.70 -11.82 -8.07
CA TYR A 362 19.82 -12.48 -9.03
C TYR A 362 18.48 -11.74 -9.15
N SER A 363 17.78 -11.52 -8.04
CA SER A 363 16.45 -10.90 -8.06
C SER A 363 16.51 -9.43 -8.49
N ALA A 364 17.55 -8.67 -8.10
CA ALA A 364 17.76 -7.32 -8.61
C ALA A 364 17.95 -7.29 -10.13
N THR A 365 18.79 -8.20 -10.65
CA THR A 365 19.12 -8.27 -12.08
C THR A 365 17.90 -8.72 -12.89
N ALA A 366 17.23 -9.80 -12.48
CA ALA A 366 16.04 -10.30 -13.13
C ALA A 366 14.90 -9.27 -13.09
N GLY A 367 14.66 -8.66 -11.92
CA GLY A 367 13.67 -7.59 -11.75
C GLY A 367 13.95 -6.40 -12.67
N LEU A 368 15.20 -5.92 -12.74
CA LEU A 368 15.59 -4.83 -13.63
C LEU A 368 15.34 -5.17 -15.10
N ILE A 369 15.74 -6.37 -15.54
CA ILE A 369 15.52 -6.83 -16.91
C ILE A 369 14.02 -6.83 -17.23
N ILE A 370 13.19 -7.40 -16.36
CA ILE A 370 11.74 -7.44 -16.54
C ILE A 370 11.15 -6.03 -16.64
N LEU A 371 11.55 -5.12 -15.74
CA LEU A 371 11.07 -3.74 -15.75
C LEU A 371 11.45 -3.01 -17.04
N VAL A 372 12.67 -3.20 -17.53
CA VAL A 372 13.13 -2.64 -18.81
C VAL A 372 12.32 -3.21 -19.98
N LEU A 373 12.12 -4.52 -20.02
CA LEU A 373 11.35 -5.19 -21.09
C LEU A 373 9.90 -4.68 -21.12
N ILE A 374 9.22 -4.63 -19.97
CA ILE A 374 7.84 -4.12 -19.89
C ILE A 374 7.80 -2.64 -20.26
N SER A 375 8.75 -1.84 -19.77
CA SER A 375 8.82 -0.41 -20.07
C SER A 375 9.06 -0.10 -21.54
N LYS A 376 9.74 -0.98 -22.28
CA LYS A 376 9.96 -0.85 -23.73
C LYS A 376 8.85 -1.47 -24.57
N SER A 377 7.98 -2.27 -23.96
CA SER A 377 6.81 -2.85 -24.62
C SER A 377 5.73 -1.79 -24.91
N PRO A 378 4.78 -2.07 -25.82
CA PRO A 378 3.65 -1.18 -26.09
C PRO A 378 2.74 -0.89 -24.88
N LEU A 379 2.81 -1.70 -23.82
CA LEU A 379 2.05 -1.47 -22.59
C LEU A 379 2.55 -0.20 -21.87
N GLY A 380 3.87 0.06 -21.92
CA GLY A 380 4.56 0.98 -21.02
C GLY A 380 4.50 0.50 -19.56
N LEU A 381 5.20 1.15 -18.64
CA LEU A 381 5.22 0.75 -17.23
C LEU A 381 4.58 1.78 -16.30
N ARG A 382 4.94 3.06 -16.48
CA ARG A 382 4.44 4.16 -15.65
C ARG A 382 3.23 4.83 -16.30
N VAL A 383 2.26 5.24 -15.48
CA VAL A 383 1.17 6.13 -15.91
C VAL A 383 1.70 7.52 -16.30
N THR A 384 0.92 8.27 -17.06
CA THR A 384 1.23 9.68 -17.41
C THR A 384 1.03 10.61 -16.22
N ASP A 385 1.61 11.81 -16.29
CA ASP A 385 1.52 12.82 -15.22
C ASP A 385 0.07 13.23 -14.93
N TYR A 386 -0.76 13.25 -15.97
CA TYR A 386 -2.19 13.55 -15.85
C TYR A 386 -2.95 12.41 -15.16
N GLU A 387 -2.69 11.16 -15.57
CA GLU A 387 -3.31 9.98 -14.96
C GLU A 387 -2.89 9.82 -13.49
N GLU A 388 -1.60 10.02 -13.18
CA GLU A 388 -1.09 9.98 -11.81
C GLU A 388 -1.71 11.05 -10.92
N GLN A 389 -2.01 12.23 -11.46
CA GLN A 389 -2.67 13.29 -10.69
C GLN A 389 -4.13 12.96 -10.40
N ILE A 390 -4.85 12.42 -11.40
CA ILE A 390 -6.26 12.03 -11.27
C ILE A 390 -6.43 10.85 -10.30
N GLY A 391 -5.53 9.86 -10.35
CA GLY A 391 -5.61 8.63 -9.56
C GLY A 391 -6.11 7.44 -10.36
N ALA A 392 -5.56 6.27 -10.08
CA ALA A 392 -5.86 5.04 -10.82
C ALA A 392 -7.29 4.55 -10.59
N ASP A 393 -7.96 4.94 -9.50
CA ASP A 393 -9.36 4.56 -9.26
C ASP A 393 -10.29 5.10 -10.36
N VAL A 394 -10.03 6.32 -10.81
CA VAL A 394 -10.78 6.93 -11.93
C VAL A 394 -10.29 6.40 -13.27
N ILE A 395 -8.96 6.31 -13.46
CA ILE A 395 -8.36 5.99 -14.76
C ILE A 395 -8.55 4.52 -15.15
N GLU A 396 -8.32 3.59 -14.23
CA GLU A 396 -8.35 2.15 -14.50
C GLU A 396 -9.75 1.55 -14.24
N HIS A 397 -10.50 2.11 -13.28
CA HIS A 397 -11.78 1.52 -12.81
C HIS A 397 -13.01 2.39 -13.09
N GLY A 398 -12.84 3.62 -13.57
CA GLY A 398 -13.96 4.54 -13.85
C GLY A 398 -14.71 5.01 -12.60
N LEU A 399 -14.12 4.87 -11.40
CA LEU A 399 -14.74 5.18 -10.12
C LEU A 399 -14.55 6.66 -9.79
N ALA A 400 -15.42 7.51 -10.33
CA ALA A 400 -15.48 8.92 -9.97
C ALA A 400 -16.40 9.14 -8.75
N GLY A 401 -15.88 9.74 -7.67
CA GLY A 401 -16.69 10.27 -6.56
C GLY A 401 -16.57 9.54 -5.21
N THR A 402 -15.94 8.38 -5.15
CA THR A 402 -15.52 7.74 -3.89
C THR A 402 -14.13 8.24 -3.51
N ASN A 403 -13.98 8.90 -2.36
CA ASN A 403 -12.69 9.29 -1.77
C ASN A 403 -11.81 10.28 -2.56
N ILE A 404 -12.36 11.01 -3.53
CA ILE A 404 -11.67 12.15 -4.14
C ILE A 404 -11.73 13.31 -3.15
N ALA A 405 -10.69 13.49 -2.33
CA ALA A 405 -10.39 14.80 -1.78
C ALA A 405 -10.50 15.78 -2.94
N ARG A 406 -11.44 16.73 -2.87
CA ARG A 406 -11.86 17.58 -4.00
C ARG A 406 -10.67 18.36 -4.53
N TYR A 407 -9.88 17.76 -5.41
CA TYR A 407 -8.76 18.43 -6.05
C TYR A 407 -9.38 19.44 -7.02
N LEU A 408 -9.26 20.71 -6.68
CA LEU A 408 -9.40 21.79 -7.66
C LEU A 408 -8.25 21.59 -8.64
N VAL A 409 -8.50 20.78 -9.67
CA VAL A 409 -7.63 20.74 -10.84
C VAL A 409 -7.83 22.08 -11.53
N GLU A 410 -7.10 23.09 -11.08
CA GLU A 410 -6.93 24.33 -11.82
C GLU A 410 -6.14 23.98 -13.07
N LYS A 411 -6.86 23.61 -14.13
CA LYS A 411 -6.23 23.55 -15.46
C LYS A 411 -5.72 24.95 -15.75
N PRO A 412 -4.42 25.18 -15.98
CA PRO A 412 -3.97 26.47 -16.47
C PRO A 412 -4.76 26.76 -17.75
N LEU A 413 -5.48 27.88 -17.78
CA LEU A 413 -6.26 28.24 -18.96
C LEU A 413 -5.29 28.28 -20.15
N SER A 414 -5.62 27.54 -21.22
CA SER A 414 -4.86 27.68 -22.46
C SER A 414 -4.86 29.16 -22.87
N THR A 415 -3.79 29.63 -23.50
CA THR A 415 -3.68 31.04 -23.95
C THR A 415 -4.90 31.45 -24.78
N LYS A 416 -5.45 30.52 -25.58
CA LYS A 416 -6.69 30.72 -26.36
C LYS A 416 -7.91 30.90 -25.45
N THR A 417 -8.07 30.05 -24.43
CA THR A 417 -9.19 30.14 -23.47
C THR A 417 -9.11 31.43 -22.65
N PHE A 418 -7.91 31.79 -22.17
CA PHE A 418 -7.68 33.02 -21.41
C PHE A 418 -8.01 34.27 -22.24
N GLN A 419 -7.55 34.34 -23.49
CA GLN A 419 -7.87 35.44 -24.40
C GLN A 419 -9.38 35.53 -24.69
N THR A 420 -10.05 34.39 -24.86
CA THR A 420 -11.49 34.33 -25.16
C THR A 420 -12.31 34.83 -23.98
N VAL A 421 -12.00 34.35 -22.77
CA VAL A 421 -12.67 34.77 -21.53
C VAL A 421 -12.40 36.26 -21.26
N THR A 422 -11.16 36.73 -21.43
CA THR A 422 -10.81 38.14 -21.23
C THR A 422 -11.55 39.05 -22.21
N LYS A 423 -11.66 38.66 -23.50
CA LYS A 423 -12.46 39.39 -24.50
C LYS A 423 -13.94 39.42 -24.13
N ALA A 424 -14.49 38.31 -23.66
CA ALA A 424 -15.89 38.23 -23.22
C ALA A 424 -16.18 39.15 -22.03
N ILE A 425 -15.33 39.12 -21.00
CA ILE A 425 -15.44 39.99 -19.81
C ILE A 425 -15.32 41.47 -20.21
N THR A 426 -14.36 41.80 -21.09
CA THR A 426 -14.17 43.19 -21.55
C THR A 426 -15.37 43.69 -22.34
N LYS A 427 -15.90 42.87 -23.26
CA LYS A 427 -17.12 43.17 -24.02
C LYS A 427 -18.33 43.36 -23.09
N TRP A 428 -18.48 42.49 -22.10
CA TRP A 428 -19.56 42.60 -21.12
C TRP A 428 -19.46 43.89 -20.29
N LYS A 429 -18.27 44.24 -19.79
CA LYS A 429 -18.06 45.49 -19.04
C LYS A 429 -18.36 46.73 -19.89
N MET A 430 -18.00 46.73 -21.18
CA MET A 430 -18.34 47.82 -22.10
C MET A 430 -19.84 47.94 -22.31
N LEU A 431 -20.54 46.82 -22.55
CA LEU A 431 -21.98 46.79 -22.74
C LEU A 431 -22.74 47.22 -21.47
N ALA A 432 -22.29 46.77 -20.29
CA ALA A 432 -22.86 47.16 -19.01
C ALA A 432 -22.70 48.68 -18.77
N LYS A 433 -21.53 49.25 -19.09
CA LYS A 433 -21.28 50.69 -18.98
C LYS A 433 -22.11 51.50 -19.98
N ALA A 434 -22.31 51.00 -21.19
CA ALA A 434 -23.17 51.63 -22.20
C ALA A 434 -24.63 51.66 -21.75
N ARG A 435 -25.19 50.52 -21.30
CA ARG A 435 -26.55 50.45 -20.76
C ARG A 435 -26.77 51.33 -19.53
N SER A 436 -25.75 51.42 -18.66
CA SER A 436 -25.80 52.32 -17.50
C SER A 436 -25.84 53.80 -17.91
N ARG A 437 -25.08 54.19 -18.94
CA ARG A 437 -25.14 55.54 -19.51
C ARG A 437 -26.48 55.84 -20.15
N GLU A 438 -27.03 54.90 -20.89
CA GLU A 438 -28.34 55.01 -21.54
C GLU A 438 -29.45 55.23 -20.50
N LYS A 439 -29.52 54.39 -19.47
CA LYS A 439 -30.46 54.56 -18.34
C LYS A 439 -30.31 55.93 -17.64
N ARG A 440 -29.09 56.43 -17.48
CA ARG A 440 -28.86 57.76 -16.89
C ARG A 440 -29.36 58.88 -17.80
N MET A 441 -29.22 58.74 -19.12
CA MET A 441 -29.73 59.71 -20.08
C MET A 441 -31.26 59.68 -20.16
N GLU A 442 -31.89 58.51 -20.11
CA GLU A 442 -33.34 58.36 -20.05
C GLU A 442 -33.90 58.97 -18.76
N ALA A 443 -33.30 58.68 -17.60
CA ALA A 443 -33.71 59.28 -16.33
C ALA A 443 -33.55 60.81 -16.33
N ALA A 444 -32.52 61.36 -16.98
CA ALA A 444 -32.34 62.80 -17.12
C ALA A 444 -33.36 63.43 -18.08
N ARG A 445 -33.76 62.73 -19.15
CA ARG A 445 -34.83 63.17 -20.07
C ARG A 445 -36.19 63.15 -19.39
N ALA A 446 -36.49 62.10 -18.63
CA ALA A 446 -37.74 61.98 -17.87
C ALA A 446 -37.88 63.10 -16.82
N ARG A 447 -36.79 63.44 -16.11
CA ARG A 447 -36.77 64.59 -15.18
C ARG A 447 -37.05 65.92 -15.88
N ARG A 448 -36.43 66.18 -17.04
CA ARG A 448 -36.69 67.40 -17.81
C ARG A 448 -38.13 67.50 -18.29
N ALA A 449 -38.74 66.39 -18.69
CA ALA A 449 -40.14 66.36 -19.08
C ALA A 449 -41.09 66.64 -17.89
N GLN A 450 -40.77 66.14 -16.69
CA GLN A 450 -41.52 66.46 -15.46
C GLN A 450 -41.37 67.94 -15.06
N ASP A 451 -40.17 68.50 -15.16
CA ASP A 451 -39.92 69.92 -14.88
C ASP A 451 -40.66 70.85 -15.87
N GLU A 452 -40.87 70.42 -17.12
CA GLU A 452 -41.66 71.14 -18.14
C GLU A 452 -43.18 71.02 -17.93
N GLU A 453 -43.67 69.90 -17.36
CA GLU A 453 -45.08 69.73 -16.96
C GLU A 453 -45.44 70.55 -15.71
N GLU A 454 -44.54 70.65 -14.72
CA GLU A 454 -44.76 71.44 -13.49
C GLU A 454 -44.63 72.95 -13.71
N GLY A 455 -43.95 73.40 -14.77
CA GLY A 455 -43.76 74.83 -15.10
C GLY A 455 -44.93 75.51 -15.80
N GLY A 456 -46.01 74.79 -16.13
CA GLY A 456 -47.12 75.28 -16.96
C GLY A 456 -48.34 75.87 -16.25
N ILE A 457 -48.41 75.86 -14.91
CA ILE A 457 -49.63 76.26 -14.16
C ILE A 457 -49.30 77.20 -13.00
N THR A 458 -49.26 78.51 -13.23
CA THR A 458 -50.00 79.59 -12.50
C THR A 458 -49.49 81.02 -12.82
N GLU A 459 -50.47 81.90 -13.06
CA GLU A 459 -50.41 83.30 -13.49
C GLU A 459 -50.50 84.33 -12.32
N ILE A 460 -49.92 85.53 -12.55
CA ILE A 460 -50.43 86.91 -12.29
C ILE A 460 -50.62 87.48 -10.84
N ASN A 461 -49.80 88.53 -10.58
CA ASN A 461 -49.97 89.85 -9.87
C ASN A 461 -50.58 90.06 -8.47
N GLY A 462 -49.86 90.86 -7.67
CA GLY A 462 -50.38 91.78 -6.62
C GLY A 462 -49.32 92.38 -5.68
N SER A 463 -48.93 93.65 -5.89
CA SER A 463 -47.86 94.47 -5.25
C SER A 463 -48.17 95.04 -3.83
N PRO A 464 -47.46 96.06 -3.26
CA PRO A 464 -46.14 96.16 -2.55
C PRO A 464 -46.30 96.77 -1.09
N PRO A 465 -45.33 97.33 -0.28
CA PRO A 465 -43.93 97.75 -0.53
C PRO A 465 -42.82 97.41 0.53
N ARG A 466 -41.59 97.78 0.12
CA ARG A 466 -40.24 97.76 0.74
C ARG A 466 -40.07 97.80 2.27
N GLN A 467 -39.08 97.02 2.74
CA GLN A 467 -38.00 97.51 3.62
C GLN A 467 -36.65 96.83 3.29
N ASN A 468 -35.59 97.64 3.28
CA ASN A 468 -34.19 97.28 3.03
C ASN A 468 -33.60 96.48 4.21
N GLY A 469 -32.59 95.65 3.95
CA GLY A 469 -31.60 95.32 4.98
C GLY A 469 -31.08 93.89 4.92
N ALA A 470 -29.90 93.76 4.34
CA ALA A 470 -29.12 92.55 4.16
C ALA A 470 -28.85 91.71 5.43
N ASN A 471 -28.63 90.41 5.16
CA ASN A 471 -27.73 89.45 5.82
C ASN A 471 -28.12 88.82 7.16
N GLY A 472 -28.19 87.48 7.14
CA GLY A 472 -28.20 86.64 8.33
C GLY A 472 -28.32 85.14 8.05
N ILE A 473 -27.41 84.56 7.24
CA ILE A 473 -27.16 83.11 7.21
C ILE A 473 -26.22 82.78 8.40
N VAL A 474 -26.62 81.81 9.21
CA VAL A 474 -25.83 81.10 10.24
C VAL A 474 -25.48 79.74 9.62
N ALA A 475 -24.25 79.45 9.16
CA ALA A 475 -23.08 78.93 9.90
C ALA A 475 -23.39 77.60 10.63
N ASN A 476 -22.71 76.46 10.45
CA ASN A 476 -21.29 76.11 10.25
C ASN A 476 -21.21 74.75 9.51
N GLY A 477 -20.16 74.33 8.80
CA GLY A 477 -18.81 74.85 8.56
C GLY A 477 -17.90 73.74 7.99
N GLY A 478 -16.88 74.11 7.19
CA GLY A 478 -15.77 73.22 6.78
C GLY A 478 -15.50 73.14 5.27
N SER A 479 -15.22 74.27 4.60
CA SER A 479 -13.88 74.70 4.12
C SER A 479 -13.32 74.01 2.86
N ILE A 480 -13.32 74.76 1.75
CA ILE A 480 -12.41 74.61 0.60
C ILE A 480 -11.14 75.44 0.89
N ARG A 481 -9.95 74.96 0.51
CA ARG A 481 -8.85 75.87 0.15
C ARG A 481 -8.08 75.40 -1.09
N GLN A 482 -8.00 76.32 -2.04
CA GLN A 482 -7.17 76.33 -3.23
C GLN A 482 -5.67 76.45 -2.93
N ARG A 483 -4.90 76.06 -3.94
CA ARG A 483 -3.47 76.28 -4.19
C ARG A 483 -2.94 77.69 -3.86
N ALA A 484 -1.67 77.75 -3.47
CA ALA A 484 -0.74 78.82 -3.83
C ALA A 484 0.65 78.22 -4.14
N ASN A 485 1.34 78.85 -5.09
CA ASN A 485 2.64 78.48 -5.67
C ASN A 485 3.85 78.83 -4.79
N GLY A 486 4.98 78.12 -5.00
CA GLY A 486 6.30 78.75 -5.18
C GLY A 486 7.45 78.29 -4.29
N ALA A 487 8.38 77.49 -4.85
CA ALA A 487 9.85 77.67 -4.85
C ALA A 487 10.59 76.34 -5.15
N ALA A 488 11.56 76.37 -6.07
CA ALA A 488 12.42 75.27 -6.55
C ALA A 488 13.81 75.30 -5.85
N PRO A 489 14.90 74.60 -6.28
CA PRO A 489 15.10 73.44 -7.19
C PRO A 489 16.08 72.36 -6.62
N ASN A 490 16.58 71.46 -7.49
CA ASN A 490 17.60 70.39 -7.36
C ASN A 490 16.99 68.99 -7.21
N GLY A 491 17.24 67.97 -8.04
CA GLY A 491 18.27 67.73 -9.06
C GLY A 491 18.79 66.31 -8.85
N HIS A 492 18.39 65.33 -9.68
CA HIS A 492 19.25 64.28 -10.24
C HIS A 492 18.49 63.18 -10.99
N VAL A 493 19.21 62.64 -11.96
CA VAL A 493 18.86 61.67 -13.00
C VAL A 493 19.30 60.27 -12.57
N ASN A 494 18.60 59.25 -13.08
CA ASN A 494 18.92 57.80 -13.27
C ASN A 494 17.76 56.95 -12.71
N GLY A 495 17.15 55.99 -13.40
CA GLY A 495 17.56 55.16 -14.54
C GLY A 495 17.44 53.69 -14.09
N GLY A 496 16.52 52.90 -14.68
CA GLY A 496 16.54 51.43 -14.53
C GLY A 496 15.18 50.71 -14.36
N ALA A 497 14.87 49.92 -15.39
CA ALA A 497 13.83 48.90 -15.66
C ALA A 497 13.37 47.91 -14.53
N PRO A 498 12.29 47.12 -14.75
CA PRO A 498 11.29 46.77 -13.74
C PRO A 498 11.32 45.34 -13.18
N ASN A 499 10.76 45.20 -11.97
CA ASN A 499 10.36 43.93 -11.34
C ASN A 499 9.12 43.31 -12.02
N GLY A 500 9.26 42.11 -12.56
CA GLY A 500 8.16 41.27 -13.06
C GLY A 500 7.57 40.36 -11.99
N GLY A 501 6.76 40.91 -11.09
CA GLY A 501 5.89 40.14 -10.18
C GLY A 501 4.52 39.95 -10.82
N GLY A 502 4.18 38.71 -11.22
CA GLY A 502 2.85 38.36 -11.70
C GLY A 502 1.81 38.51 -10.58
N ARG A 503 0.87 39.44 -10.74
CA ARG A 503 -0.25 39.62 -9.81
C ARG A 503 -1.34 38.58 -10.08
N VAL A 504 -1.66 37.78 -9.07
CA VAL A 504 -2.87 36.96 -8.98
C VAL A 504 -4.06 37.88 -8.71
N ALA A 505 -5.12 37.79 -9.52
CA ALA A 505 -6.36 38.54 -9.31
C ALA A 505 -7.40 37.64 -8.63
N HIS A 506 -7.77 37.98 -7.40
CA HIS A 506 -8.95 37.41 -6.74
C HIS A 506 -10.21 38.09 -7.30
N VAL A 507 -11.18 37.28 -7.74
CA VAL A 507 -12.54 37.73 -8.07
C VAL A 507 -13.48 37.03 -7.11
N GLU A 508 -14.00 37.78 -6.16
CA GLU A 508 -15.07 37.35 -5.27
C GLU A 508 -16.41 37.61 -5.97
N VAL A 509 -17.22 36.57 -6.15
CA VAL A 509 -18.58 36.68 -6.71
C VAL A 509 -19.55 36.28 -5.61
N GLU A 510 -20.28 37.26 -5.09
CA GLU A 510 -21.36 37.05 -4.14
C GLU A 510 -22.58 36.49 -4.90
N MET A 511 -22.90 35.22 -4.65
CA MET A 511 -24.08 34.55 -5.22
C MET A 511 -25.26 34.71 -4.25
N GLY A 512 -26.38 35.24 -4.72
CA GLY A 512 -27.62 35.34 -3.95
C GLY A 512 -28.18 33.97 -3.53
N PRO A 513 -29.11 33.93 -2.55
CA PRO A 513 -29.58 32.69 -1.95
C PRO A 513 -30.26 31.76 -2.97
N LEU A 514 -29.88 30.48 -2.90
CA LEU A 514 -30.47 29.39 -3.68
C LEU A 514 -31.92 29.10 -3.23
N PRO A 515 -32.80 28.65 -4.14
CA PRO A 515 -34.13 28.16 -3.76
C PRO A 515 -34.02 26.92 -2.86
N PRO A 516 -35.00 26.67 -1.98
CA PRO A 516 -34.97 25.52 -1.06
C PRO A 516 -34.96 24.21 -1.84
N ALA A 517 -34.19 23.25 -1.31
CA ALA A 517 -34.04 21.91 -1.87
C ALA A 517 -35.42 21.23 -2.03
N ALA A 518 -35.65 20.63 -3.21
CA ALA A 518 -36.74 19.70 -3.39
C ALA A 518 -36.53 18.50 -2.44
N SER A 519 -37.58 18.16 -1.68
CA SER A 519 -37.62 17.02 -0.78
C SER A 519 -37.22 15.72 -1.51
N PRO A 520 -36.55 14.77 -0.83
CA PRO A 520 -36.27 13.47 -1.43
C PRO A 520 -37.59 12.79 -1.83
N ALA A 521 -37.71 12.37 -3.08
CA ALA A 521 -38.79 11.49 -3.50
C ALA A 521 -38.71 10.21 -2.66
N GLN A 522 -39.71 9.96 -1.81
CA GLN A 522 -39.92 8.66 -1.19
C GLN A 522 -40.18 7.64 -2.30
N ILE A 523 -39.24 6.71 -2.48
CA ILE A 523 -39.48 5.49 -3.25
C ILE A 523 -40.23 4.55 -2.32
N ASP A 524 -41.53 4.44 -2.55
CA ASP A 524 -42.43 3.53 -1.85
C ASP A 524 -42.15 2.09 -2.35
N VAL A 525 -41.46 1.29 -1.55
CA VAL A 525 -41.18 -0.12 -1.87
C VAL A 525 -42.42 -0.94 -1.51
N GLN A 526 -43.28 -1.21 -2.49
CA GLN A 526 -44.33 -2.21 -2.32
C GLN A 526 -43.73 -3.63 -2.25
N PRO A 527 -44.14 -4.47 -1.28
CA PRO A 527 -43.74 -5.87 -1.27
C PRO A 527 -44.44 -6.65 -2.39
N ALA A 528 -43.66 -7.42 -3.15
CA ALA A 528 -44.15 -8.27 -4.24
C ALA A 528 -45.09 -9.39 -3.74
N PRO A 529 -46.09 -9.80 -4.55
CA PRO A 529 -47.08 -10.79 -4.14
C PRO A 529 -46.53 -12.23 -4.20
N VAL A 530 -46.76 -12.97 -3.11
CA VAL A 530 -46.49 -14.41 -3.00
C VAL A 530 -47.44 -15.19 -3.90
N ARG A 531 -46.93 -15.78 -4.99
CA ARG A 531 -47.66 -16.76 -5.80
C ARG A 531 -47.65 -18.13 -5.10
N ARG A 532 -48.82 -18.57 -4.64
CA ARG A 532 -49.08 -19.97 -4.29
C ARG A 532 -49.22 -20.81 -5.57
N GLY A 533 -48.52 -21.94 -5.62
CA GLY A 533 -48.72 -23.02 -6.60
C GLY A 533 -48.82 -24.38 -5.88
N PRO A 534 -49.45 -25.41 -6.49
CA PRO A 534 -50.29 -26.36 -5.76
C PRO A 534 -49.61 -27.67 -5.34
N SER A 535 -50.29 -28.35 -4.42
CA SER A 535 -50.05 -29.65 -3.81
C SER A 535 -50.04 -30.85 -4.78
N ARG A 536 -49.14 -31.81 -4.54
CA ARG A 536 -49.20 -33.30 -4.72
C ARG A 536 -47.75 -33.81 -4.51
N GLY A 537 -47.37 -34.89 -3.85
CA GLY A 537 -48.06 -35.98 -3.17
C GLY A 537 -47.05 -37.14 -2.99
N SER A 538 -46.81 -37.53 -1.73
CA SER A 538 -46.45 -38.88 -1.24
C SER A 538 -45.11 -39.59 -1.57
N ARG A 539 -44.63 -40.30 -0.53
CA ARG A 539 -43.68 -41.44 -0.44
C ARG A 539 -42.19 -41.01 -0.37
N THR A 540 -41.36 -41.41 0.61
CA THR A 540 -41.29 -42.63 1.45
C THR A 540 -40.50 -42.42 2.77
N SER A 541 -41.01 -43.03 3.85
CA SER A 541 -40.35 -43.72 5.00
C SER A 541 -38.94 -43.35 5.52
N SER A 542 -38.93 -42.81 6.76
CA SER A 542 -38.41 -43.40 8.01
C SER A 542 -36.90 -43.69 8.25
N PRO A 543 -36.41 -43.62 9.52
CA PRO A 543 -35.15 -42.95 9.91
C PRO A 543 -34.19 -43.89 10.72
N PRO A 544 -33.59 -43.49 11.87
CA PRO A 544 -32.29 -42.83 12.07
C PRO A 544 -31.29 -43.70 12.89
N SER A 545 -30.07 -43.24 13.18
CA SER A 545 -29.39 -43.65 14.42
C SER A 545 -28.35 -42.65 14.92
N VAL A 546 -28.57 -42.25 16.17
CA VAL A 546 -27.70 -41.53 17.09
C VAL A 546 -27.11 -42.56 18.04
N ILE A 547 -25.81 -42.51 18.34
CA ILE A 547 -25.17 -43.18 19.50
C ILE A 547 -24.06 -42.22 19.96
N SER A 548 -24.28 -41.43 21.02
CA SER A 548 -24.06 -41.73 22.45
C SER A 548 -22.57 -41.89 22.82
N LEU A 549 -22.07 -40.88 23.54
CA LEU A 549 -20.84 -40.88 24.33
C LEU A 549 -21.21 -41.23 25.77
N ASP A 550 -20.38 -42.04 26.44
CA ASP A 550 -20.29 -42.06 27.90
C ASP A 550 -18.84 -42.28 28.37
N PRO A 551 -18.41 -41.73 29.54
CA PRO A 551 -17.01 -41.72 30.00
C PRO A 551 -16.79 -42.43 31.36
N ILE A 552 -15.77 -43.27 31.56
CA ILE A 552 -15.28 -43.66 32.92
C ILE A 552 -13.75 -43.89 32.96
N ASN A 553 -13.17 -43.50 34.11
CA ASN A 553 -11.77 -43.31 34.54
C ASN A 553 -11.14 -44.60 35.19
N PRO A 554 -10.08 -44.56 36.03
CA PRO A 554 -8.70 -45.05 35.82
C PRO A 554 -8.29 -46.34 36.62
N ARG A 555 -7.02 -46.74 36.43
CA ARG A 555 -6.09 -47.58 37.27
C ARG A 555 -5.77 -48.98 36.71
N HIS A 556 -4.50 -49.20 36.33
CA HIS A 556 -3.52 -50.01 37.09
C HIS A 556 -2.22 -50.24 36.28
N ASN A 557 -1.09 -50.02 36.94
CA ASN A 557 0.24 -50.56 36.60
C ASN A 557 0.37 -51.92 37.33
N PRO A 558 1.15 -52.92 36.84
CA PRO A 558 2.61 -52.90 37.07
C PRO A 558 3.51 -53.62 36.04
N SER A 559 4.81 -53.31 36.18
CA SER A 559 6.00 -54.18 36.01
C SER A 559 6.58 -54.50 34.62
N VAL A 560 7.86 -54.16 34.53
CA VAL A 560 8.88 -54.34 33.49
C VAL A 560 9.43 -55.79 33.50
N PRO A 561 9.96 -56.30 32.36
CA PRO A 561 11.36 -56.69 32.38
C PRO A 561 12.16 -56.13 31.20
N ARG A 562 13.42 -55.80 31.52
CA ARG A 562 14.49 -55.35 30.63
C ARG A 562 14.83 -56.45 29.62
N ASN A 563 15.00 -56.09 28.34
CA ASN A 563 15.94 -56.78 27.46
C ASN A 563 16.76 -55.77 26.66
N ARG A 564 18.08 -55.89 26.78
CA ARG A 564 19.08 -55.19 25.98
C ARG A 564 19.06 -55.78 24.57
N VAL A 565 18.90 -54.92 23.56
CA VAL A 565 19.31 -55.20 22.19
C VAL A 565 20.21 -54.06 21.73
N ALA A 566 21.35 -54.42 21.14
CA ALA A 566 22.40 -53.54 20.65
C ALA A 566 21.90 -52.59 19.54
N PRO A 567 22.53 -51.42 19.32
CA PRO A 567 22.13 -50.51 18.26
C PRO A 567 22.58 -51.05 16.90
N SER A 568 21.61 -51.28 16.00
CA SER A 568 21.85 -51.47 14.57
C SER A 568 22.20 -50.13 13.91
N ASN A 569 23.29 -50.12 13.14
CA ASN A 569 23.79 -48.97 12.38
C ASN A 569 23.10 -48.86 11.00
N ASP A 570 21.78 -48.67 10.99
CA ASP A 570 21.05 -48.35 9.76
C ASP A 570 20.31 -47.01 9.95
N PRO A 571 20.49 -46.03 9.04
CA PRO A 571 19.75 -44.77 9.10
C PRO A 571 18.27 -45.01 8.79
N PRO A 572 17.33 -44.31 9.44
CA PRO A 572 15.92 -44.42 9.11
C PRO A 572 15.64 -43.77 7.74
N ASP A 573 14.92 -44.49 6.89
CA ASP A 573 14.34 -43.98 5.66
C ASP A 573 13.39 -42.81 5.97
N ILE A 574 13.83 -41.61 5.61
CA ILE A 574 13.03 -40.39 5.61
C ILE A 574 12.44 -40.28 4.19
N PRO A 575 11.11 -40.24 4.01
CA PRO A 575 10.53 -39.98 2.69
C PRO A 575 10.96 -38.58 2.21
N PRO A 576 11.22 -38.40 0.90
CA PRO A 576 11.79 -37.17 0.36
C PRO A 576 10.89 -35.97 0.67
N VAL A 577 11.52 -34.90 1.17
CA VAL A 577 10.92 -33.65 1.65
C VAL A 577 10.50 -32.76 0.50
#